data_AF-A0A381V749-F1
#
_entry.id   AF-A0A381V749-F1
#
_cell.length_a   1.000
_cell.length_b   1.000
_cell.length_c   1.000
_cell.angle_alpha   90.00
_cell.angle_beta   90.00
_cell.angle_gamma   90.00
#
_symmetry.space_group_name_H-M   'P 1'
#
loop_
_entity.id
_entity.type
_entity.pdbx_description
1 polymer ?
#
loop_
_entity_poly.entity_id
_entity_poly.type
_entity_poly.pdbx_seq_one_letter_code
_entity_poly.pdbx_strand_id
1 'polypeptide(L)' 'MVEVNTTLKFEDKKNNPKKSYFELVYASLIKIDENIKEKKELEKIILCDVQKQIKPNIEKVFTDLINNSGFKG' A
#
# COMPACT_ATOMS: atom_id res chain seq x y z
N MET A 1 5.73 9.40 -16.81
CA MET A 1 5.91 8.26 -15.87
C MET A 1 5.72 8.80 -14.47
N VAL A 2 4.94 8.13 -13.64
CA VAL A 2 4.57 8.59 -12.30
C VAL A 2 4.90 7.49 -11.30
N GLU A 3 5.44 7.86 -10.15
CA GLU A 3 5.63 6.95 -9.03
C GLU A 3 4.49 7.15 -8.03
N VAL A 4 3.83 6.07 -7.66
CA VAL A 4 2.77 6.04 -6.65
C VAL A 4 3.27 5.23 -5.46
N ASN A 5 3.46 5.91 -4.34
CA ASN A 5 3.86 5.29 -3.07
C ASN A 5 2.63 5.02 -2.22
N THR A 6 2.31 3.74 -2.02
CA THR A 6 1.23 3.32 -1.13
C THR A 6 1.82 2.90 0.21
N THR A 7 1.40 3.58 1.27
CA THR A 7 1.85 3.30 2.64
C THR A 7 0.76 2.58 3.42
N LEU A 8 1.07 1.38 3.92
CA LEU A 8 0.22 0.64 4.84
C LEU A 8 0.84 0.67 6.23
N LYS A 9 0.08 1.13 7.23
CA LYS A 9 0.51 1.25 8.63
C LYS A 9 -0.47 0.55 9.55
N PHE A 10 0.07 -0.27 10.44
CA PHE A 10 -0.63 -0.85 11.56
C PHE A 10 0.09 -0.45 12.85
N GLU A 11 -0.66 0.03 13.83
CA GLU A 11 -0.17 0.39 15.15
C GLU A 11 -1.16 -0.08 16.21
N ASP A 12 -0.68 -0.83 17.20
CA ASP A 12 -1.46 -1.11 18.40
C ASP A 12 -1.53 0.13 19.30
N LYS A 13 -2.70 0.76 19.33
CA LYS A 13 -2.97 1.96 20.15
C LYS A 13 -3.25 1.65 21.62
N LYS A 14 -3.30 0.38 22.03
CA LYS A 14 -3.50 0.02 23.45
C LYS A 14 -2.26 0.35 24.26
N ASN A 15 -2.47 0.68 25.53
CA ASN A 15 -1.38 0.98 26.45
C ASN A 15 -0.81 -0.31 27.04
N ASN A 16 -0.21 -1.14 26.18
CA ASN A 16 0.51 -2.35 26.57
C ASN A 16 2.04 -2.13 26.43
N PRO A 17 2.86 -2.87 27.20
CA PRO A 17 4.32 -2.74 27.15
C PRO A 17 4.95 -3.34 25.88
N LYS A 18 4.21 -4.13 25.10
CA LYS A 18 4.66 -4.73 23.83
C LYS A 18 3.71 -4.28 22.72
N LYS A 19 3.98 -3.12 22.13
CA LYS A 19 3.20 -2.57 21.01
C LYS A 19 3.67 -3.16 19.69
N SER A 20 2.73 -3.66 18.88
CA SER A 20 3.00 -4.04 17.51
C SER A 20 2.93 -2.82 16.60
N TYR A 21 3.96 -2.63 15.79
CA TYR A 21 4.01 -1.63 14.73
C TYR A 21 4.49 -2.30 13.44
N PHE A 22 3.69 -2.20 12.38
CA PHE A 22 4.05 -2.69 11.05
C PHE A 22 3.85 -1.56 10.05
N GLU A 23 4.87 -1.31 9.24
CA GLU A 23 4.82 -0.33 8.15
C GLU A 23 5.37 -0.96 6.87
N LEU A 24 4.64 -0.78 5.78
CA LEU A 24 5.03 -1.19 4.44
C LEU A 24 4.86 -0.01 3.50
N VAL A 25 5.92 0.32 2.75
CA VAL A 25 5.86 1.27 1.64
C VAL A 25 5.99 0.47 0.34
N TYR A 26 4.95 0.50 -0.48
CA TYR A 26 4.90 -0.18 -1.76
C TYR A 26 4.96 0.85 -2.88
N ALA A 27 6.10 0.92 -3.58
CA ALA A 27 6.33 1.84 -4.68
C ALA A 27 5.85 1.21 -6.01
N SER A 28 5.04 1.95 -6.76
CA SER A 28 4.52 1.53 -8.07
C SER A 28 4.91 2.55 -9.13
N LEU A 29 5.64 2.10 -10.16
CA LEU A 29 5.97 2.93 -11.31
C LEU A 29 4.94 2.70 -12.42
N ILE A 30 4.19 3.73 -12.75
CA ILE A 30 3.12 3.67 -13.76
C ILE A 30 3.41 4.61 -14.93
N LYS A 31 3.05 4.15 -16.13
CA LYS A 31 3.00 4.98 -17.33
C LYS A 31 1.54 5.33 -17.60
N ILE A 32 1.23 6.62 -17.51
CA ILE A 32 -0.09 7.16 -17.86
C ILE A 32 -0.05 7.58 -19.32
N ASP A 33 -1.13 7.33 -20.06
CA ASP A 33 -1.30 7.79 -21.43
C ASP A 33 -1.36 9.33 -21.46
N GLU A 34 -0.59 9.94 -22.35
CA GLU A 34 -0.49 11.40 -22.52
C GLU A 34 -1.81 12.03 -23.00
N ASN A 35 -2.72 11.23 -23.53
CA ASN A 35 -4.05 11.68 -23.96
C ASN A 35 -5.01 11.94 -22.78
N ILE A 36 -4.71 11.42 -21.59
CA ILE A 36 -5.54 11.63 -20.39
C ILE A 36 -5.26 13.02 -19.81
N LYS A 37 -6.18 13.94 -20.06
CA LYS A 37 -6.09 15.35 -19.62
C LYS A 37 -7.05 15.69 -18.49
N GLU A 38 -8.05 14.85 -18.25
CA GLU A 38 -9.08 15.10 -17.25
C GLU A 38 -8.56 14.75 -15.85
N LYS A 39 -8.63 15.72 -14.93
CA LYS A 39 -8.10 15.58 -13.56
C LYS A 39 -8.78 14.43 -12.82
N LYS A 40 -10.10 14.29 -12.97
CA LYS A 40 -10.86 13.22 -12.31
C LYS A 40 -10.47 11.83 -12.79
N GLU A 41 -10.06 11.71 -14.05
CA GLU A 41 -9.60 10.45 -14.61
C GLU A 41 -8.23 10.06 -14.04
N LEU A 42 -7.30 11.01 -13.95
CA LEU A 42 -6.01 10.82 -13.28
C LEU A 42 -6.17 10.42 -11.80
N GLU A 43 -7.08 11.10 -11.08
CA GLU A 43 -7.39 10.79 -9.68
C GLU A 43 -7.92 9.36 -9.55
N LYS A 44 -8.83 8.94 -10.42
CA LYS A 44 -9.37 7.57 -10.43
C LYS A 44 -8.28 6.54 -10.71
N ILE A 45 -7.41 6.79 -11.68
CA ILE A 45 -6.30 5.89 -12.01
C ILE A 45 -5.40 5.68 -10.78
N ILE A 46 -4.92 6.78 -10.18
CA ILE A 46 -3.96 6.74 -9.07
C ILE A 46 -4.59 6.14 -7.80
N LEU A 47 -5.81 6.57 -7.45
CA LEU A 47 -6.44 6.24 -6.17
C LEU A 47 -7.24 4.94 -6.19
N CYS A 48 -7.74 4.51 -7.35
CA CYS A 48 -8.59 3.32 -7.45
C CYS A 48 -7.92 2.22 -8.28
N ASP A 49 -7.52 2.51 -9.52
CA ASP A 49 -7.15 1.46 -10.47
C ASP A 49 -5.78 0.87 -10.14
N VAL A 50 -4.78 1.72 -9.87
CA VAL A 50 -3.46 1.29 -9.39
C VAL A 50 -3.58 0.53 -8.07
N GLN A 51 -4.38 1.03 -7.12
CA GLN A 51 -4.57 0.40 -5.81
C GLN A 51 -5.19 -1.00 -5.93
N LYS A 52 -6.20 -1.17 -6.80
CA LYS A 52 -6.81 -2.49 -7.08
C LYS A 52 -5.80 -3.47 -7.68
N GLN A 53 -4.93 -2.99 -8.56
CA GLN A 53 -3.93 -3.82 -9.22
C GLN A 53 -2.85 -4.32 -8.25
N ILE A 54 -2.39 -3.46 -7.33
CA ILE A 54 -1.32 -3.81 -6.38
C ILE A 54 -1.84 -4.50 -5.11
N LYS A 55 -3.14 -4.41 -4.82
CA LYS A 55 -3.79 -5.01 -3.64
C LYS A 55 -3.37 -6.47 -3.37
N PRO A 56 -3.46 -7.43 -4.31
CA PRO A 56 -3.08 -8.83 -4.02
C PRO A 56 -1.60 -8.98 -3.63
N ASN A 57 -0.72 -8.16 -4.20
CA ASN A 57 0.71 -8.17 -3.86
C ASN A 57 0.94 -7.58 -2.46
N ILE A 58 0.26 -6.48 -2.13
CA ILE A 58 0.32 -5.87 -0.80
C ILE A 58 -0.20 -6.85 0.26
N GLU A 59 -1.34 -7.51 0.02
CA GLU A 59 -1.91 -8.50 0.94
C GLU A 59 -0.93 -9.65 1.20
N LYS A 60 -0.30 -10.16 0.14
CA LYS A 60 0.72 -11.20 0.28
C LYS A 60 1.93 -10.71 1.09
N VAL A 61 2.55 -9.60 0.69
CA VAL A 61 3.75 -9.07 1.36
C VAL A 61 3.48 -8.69 2.80
N PHE A 62 2.33 -8.10 3.10
CA PHE A 62 1.95 -7.73 4.46
C PHE A 62 1.68 -8.96 5.33
N THR A 63 1.04 -9.99 4.77
CA THR A 63 0.82 -11.27 5.46
C THR A 63 2.14 -11.97 5.74
N ASP A 64 3.05 -12.01 4.75
CA ASP A 64 4.39 -12.57 4.89
C ASP A 64 5.20 -11.79 5.94
N LEU A 65 5.10 -10.46 5.97
CA LEU A 65 5.75 -9.62 6.99
C LEU A 65 5.30 -10.02 8.39
N ILE A 66 3.99 -10.14 8.61
CA ILE A 66 3.44 -10.53 9.93
C ILE A 66 3.89 -11.94 10.30
N ASN A 67 3.66 -12.92 9.43
CA ASN A 67 3.95 -14.34 9.71
C ASN A 67 5.44 -14.60 9.94
N ASN A 68 6.31 -13.96 9.16
CA ASN A 68 7.75 -14.16 9.23
C ASN A 68 8.43 -13.29 10.31
N SER A 69 7.75 -12.27 10.84
CA SER A 69 8.29 -11.43 11.92
C SER A 69 8.40 -12.15 13.28
N GLY A 70 7.88 -13.36 13.39
CA GLY A 70 7.74 -14.05 14.68
C GLY A 70 6.60 -13.49 15.54
N PHE A 71 5.75 -12.63 14.98
CA PHE A 71 4.52 -12.17 15.61
C PHE A 71 3.54 -13.35 15.74
N LYS A 72 3.48 -13.94 16.93
CA LYS A 72 2.44 -14.88 17.32
C LYS A 72 1.24 -14.02 17.76
N GLY A 73 0.25 -13.91 16.88
CA GLY A 73 -1.00 -13.16 17.14
C GLY A 73 -1.72 -13.59 18.41
#